data_AF-F5Z2K7-F1
#
_entry.id   AF-F5Z2K7-F1
#
_cell.length_a   1.000
_cell.length_b   1.000
_cell.length_c   1.000
_cell.angle_alpha   90.00
_cell.angle_beta   90.00
_cell.angle_gamma   90.00
#
_symmetry.space_group_name_H-M   'P 1'
#
loop_
_entity.id
_entity.type
_entity.pdbx_description
1 polymer ?
#
loop_
_entity_poly.entity_id
_entity_poly.type
_entity_poly.pdbx_seq_one_letter_code
_entity_poly.pdbx_strand_id
1 'polypeptide(L)'
;MAALSQRVGLLAGVLDDRDLMLIAAVAVDDVYKSCFQELFWGQSVADYLAATAGVVVQELERRGVALHYVISNALGDADLHGMLTGLPAVFSAAGLFVVGPQVVALYLMEQSGQPRDVDAIPRYRDEGQIMADELIERCHRERRSSLYLHIDVDDTATDGALNVAVPRNRIPGALVVYRDEAPVQGSLMHAMPPPGTDWPARLLKGISERT
;
A
#
# COMPACT_ATOMS: atom_id res chain seq x y z
N MET A 1 -8.31 14.43 18.30
CA MET A 1 -7.31 13.86 17.36
C MET A 1 -5.93 14.46 17.51
N ALA A 2 -5.76 15.79 17.59
CA ALA A 2 -4.45 16.43 17.78
C ALA A 2 -3.58 15.86 18.95
N ALA A 3 -4.17 15.64 20.12
CA ALA A 3 -3.46 15.04 21.26
C ALA A 3 -2.98 13.60 20.99
N LEU A 4 -3.76 12.82 20.22
CA LEU A 4 -3.37 11.46 19.81
C LEU A 4 -2.20 11.53 18.83
N SER A 5 -2.30 12.38 17.80
CA SER A 5 -1.22 12.59 16.82
C SER A 5 0.09 13.00 17.50
N GLN A 6 0.03 13.94 18.46
CA GLN A 6 1.20 14.36 19.22
C GLN A 6 1.79 13.21 20.03
N ARG A 7 0.94 12.42 20.71
CA ARG A 7 1.40 11.28 21.51
C ARG A 7 2.05 10.21 20.64
N VAL A 8 1.46 9.87 19.50
CA VAL A 8 2.02 8.92 18.54
C VAL A 8 3.34 9.44 17.98
N GLY A 9 3.41 10.73 17.62
CA GLY A 9 4.63 11.35 17.11
C GLY A 9 5.79 11.30 18.11
N LEU A 10 5.52 11.56 19.39
CA LEU A 10 6.52 11.42 20.45
C LEU A 10 6.99 9.97 20.62
N LEU A 11 6.09 9.00 20.53
CA LEU A 11 6.43 7.58 20.65
C LEU A 11 7.22 7.09 19.42
N ALA A 12 6.79 7.45 18.22
CA ALA A 12 7.50 7.11 16.98
C ALA A 12 8.88 7.77 16.92
N GLY A 13 9.00 9.01 17.40
CA GLY A 13 10.24 9.79 17.42
C GLY A 13 11.35 9.20 18.31
N VAL A 14 11.02 8.39 19.31
CA VAL A 14 12.02 7.75 20.20
C VAL A 14 12.39 6.33 19.80
N LEU A 15 11.69 5.73 18.83
CA LEU A 15 12.06 4.43 18.28
C LEU A 15 13.34 4.54 17.46
N ASP A 16 14.14 3.48 17.46
CA ASP A 16 15.18 3.34 16.44
C ASP A 16 14.54 3.06 15.06
N ASP A 17 15.34 3.17 13.99
CA ASP A 17 14.82 3.03 12.63
C ASP A 17 14.27 1.62 12.37
N ARG A 18 14.86 0.60 12.99
CA ARG A 18 14.43 -0.79 12.82
C ARG A 18 13.03 -1.01 13.40
N ASP A 19 12.80 -0.56 14.64
CA ASP A 19 11.52 -0.71 15.33
C ASP A 19 10.45 0.18 14.68
N LEU A 20 10.80 1.38 14.25
CA LEU A 20 9.88 2.26 13.52
C LEU A 20 9.41 1.62 12.22
N MET A 21 10.33 1.08 11.42
CA MET A 21 9.99 0.39 10.18
C MET A 21 9.13 -0.85 10.43
N LEU A 22 9.42 -1.62 11.48
CA LEU A 22 8.62 -2.79 11.86
C LEU A 22 7.19 -2.38 12.22
N ILE A 23 7.04 -1.35 13.05
CA ILE A 23 5.73 -0.84 13.47
C ILE A 23 4.95 -0.31 12.28
N ALA A 24 5.61 0.40 11.35
CA ALA A 24 4.95 0.89 10.14
C ALA A 24 4.44 -0.25 9.25
N ALA A 25 5.26 -1.28 9.02
CA ALA A 25 4.85 -2.44 8.23
C ALA A 25 3.64 -3.14 8.85
N VAL A 26 3.68 -3.38 10.17
CA VAL A 26 2.56 -4.01 10.90
C VAL A 26 1.32 -3.11 10.90
N ALA A 27 1.47 -1.80 11.14
CA ALA A 27 0.35 -0.88 11.20
C ALA A 27 -0.41 -0.81 9.88
N VAL A 28 0.30 -0.69 8.74
CA VAL A 28 -0.33 -0.65 7.42
C VAL A 28 -0.94 -2.00 7.04
N ASP A 29 -0.31 -3.10 7.44
CA ASP A 29 -0.88 -4.43 7.25
C ASP A 29 -2.13 -4.69 8.10
N ASP A 30 -2.18 -4.16 9.32
CA ASP A 30 -3.37 -4.24 10.17
C ASP A 30 -4.50 -3.35 9.64
N VAL A 31 -4.19 -2.22 8.99
CA VAL A 31 -5.16 -1.45 8.21
C VAL A 31 -5.74 -2.32 7.08
N TYR A 32 -4.91 -3.03 6.33
CA TYR A 32 -5.38 -3.94 5.28
C TYR A 32 -6.31 -5.02 5.83
N LYS A 33 -5.90 -5.72 6.89
CA LYS A 33 -6.73 -6.76 7.55
C LYS A 33 -8.07 -6.22 8.04
N SER A 34 -8.07 -5.01 8.59
CA SER A 34 -9.26 -4.34 9.10
C SER A 34 -10.32 -4.14 8.01
N CYS A 35 -9.91 -3.96 6.75
CA CYS A 35 -10.84 -3.84 5.62
C CYS A 35 -11.64 -5.11 5.35
N PHE A 36 -11.20 -6.26 5.85
CA PHE A 36 -11.86 -7.57 5.66
C PHE A 36 -12.64 -8.04 6.90
N GLN A 37 -12.78 -7.19 7.93
CA GLN A 37 -13.47 -7.50 9.18
C GLN A 37 -14.80 -6.72 9.33
N GLU A 38 -15.41 -6.30 8.22
CA GLU A 38 -16.68 -5.55 8.20
C GLU A 38 -16.70 -4.29 9.10
N LEU A 39 -15.53 -3.70 9.35
CA LEU A 39 -15.44 -2.49 10.17
C LEU A 39 -16.15 -1.33 9.47
N PHE A 40 -16.94 -0.58 10.24
CA PHE A 40 -17.65 0.59 9.73
C PHE A 40 -16.66 1.71 9.39
N TRP A 41 -16.43 1.94 8.10
CA TRP A 41 -15.56 2.99 7.60
C TRP A 41 -16.30 4.33 7.57
N GLY A 42 -15.90 5.24 8.45
CA GLY A 42 -16.42 6.60 8.53
C GLY A 42 -15.35 7.61 8.89
N GLN A 43 -15.72 8.90 8.93
CA GLN A 43 -14.77 10.00 9.18
C GLN A 43 -13.95 9.81 10.45
N SER A 44 -14.55 9.29 11.54
CA SER A 44 -13.84 9.05 12.80
C SER A 44 -12.72 8.02 12.66
N VAL A 45 -12.89 7.02 11.80
CA VAL A 45 -11.86 6.01 11.52
C VAL A 45 -10.75 6.62 10.67
N ALA A 46 -11.09 7.41 9.66
CA ALA A 46 -10.11 8.15 8.86
C ALA A 46 -9.27 9.10 9.74
N ASP A 47 -9.90 9.86 10.63
CA ASP A 47 -9.21 10.75 11.56
C ASP A 47 -8.30 9.99 12.53
N TYR A 48 -8.73 8.80 12.97
CA TYR A 48 -7.92 7.92 13.82
C TYR A 48 -6.69 7.39 13.07
N LEU A 49 -6.85 6.92 11.83
CA LEU A 49 -5.74 6.45 11.00
C LEU A 49 -4.74 7.57 10.72
N ALA A 50 -5.22 8.77 10.39
CA ALA A 50 -4.37 9.94 10.20
C ALA A 50 -3.60 10.31 11.48
N ALA A 51 -4.23 10.17 12.65
CA ALA A 51 -3.60 10.43 13.94
C ALA A 51 -2.69 9.30 14.45
N THR A 52 -2.65 8.14 13.79
CA THR A 52 -1.89 6.96 14.19
C THR A 52 -0.95 6.48 13.09
N ALA A 53 -1.41 5.61 12.19
CA ALA A 53 -0.64 5.07 11.07
C ALA A 53 -0.03 6.20 10.21
N GLY A 54 -0.80 7.26 9.93
CA GLY A 54 -0.31 8.42 9.19
C GLY A 54 0.87 9.13 9.85
N VAL A 55 0.87 9.24 11.19
CA VAL A 55 1.99 9.84 11.93
C VAL A 55 3.22 8.95 11.90
N VAL A 56 3.04 7.63 11.97
CA VAL A 56 4.15 6.66 11.87
C VAL A 56 4.78 6.70 10.47
N VAL A 57 3.96 6.72 9.42
CA VAL A 57 4.41 6.86 8.02
C VAL A 57 5.14 8.18 7.80
N GLN A 58 4.61 9.29 8.32
CA GLN A 58 5.27 10.59 8.24
C GLN A 58 6.64 10.59 8.93
N GLU A 59 6.76 9.93 10.07
CA GLU A 59 8.03 9.83 10.79
C GLU A 59 9.06 8.98 10.01
N LEU A 60 8.64 7.92 9.31
CA LEU A 60 9.52 7.18 8.39
C LEU A 60 10.04 8.08 7.27
N GLU A 61 9.15 8.79 6.59
CA GLU A 61 9.52 9.68 5.47
C GLU A 61 10.48 10.77 5.94
N ARG A 62 10.24 11.34 7.13
CA ARG A 62 11.13 12.31 7.76
C ARG A 62 12.55 11.76 7.99
N ARG A 63 12.68 10.47 8.26
CA ARG A 63 13.96 9.76 8.42
C ARG A 63 14.54 9.26 7.09
N GLY A 64 13.91 9.60 5.97
CA GLY A 64 14.37 9.24 4.63
C GLY A 64 14.01 7.81 4.23
N VAL A 65 13.04 7.19 4.90
CA VAL A 65 12.51 5.87 4.55
C VAL A 65 11.09 6.01 3.99
N ALA A 66 10.85 5.52 2.78
CA ALA A 66 9.52 5.42 2.18
C ALA A 66 8.95 4.02 2.37
N LEU A 67 7.68 3.94 2.77
CA LEU A 67 6.94 2.67 2.86
C LEU A 67 6.15 2.45 1.56
N HIS A 68 6.49 1.39 0.82
CA HIS A 68 5.74 0.95 -0.36
C HIS A 68 4.97 -0.33 -0.01
N TYR A 69 3.67 -0.20 0.21
CA TYR A 69 2.78 -1.34 0.43
C TYR A 69 2.23 -1.79 -0.92
N VAL A 70 2.31 -3.08 -1.23
CA VAL A 70 1.92 -3.63 -2.53
C VAL A 70 0.90 -4.72 -2.27
N ILE A 71 -0.28 -4.56 -2.86
CA ILE A 71 -1.33 -5.56 -2.87
C ILE A 71 -1.41 -6.05 -4.31
N SER A 72 -1.09 -7.32 -4.52
CA SER A 72 -1.11 -7.98 -5.82
C SER A 72 -1.84 -9.30 -5.72
N ASN A 73 -3.16 -9.22 -5.61
CA ASN A 73 -3.98 -10.39 -5.35
C ASN A 73 -4.85 -10.71 -6.56
N ALA A 74 -4.98 -12.00 -6.89
CA ALA A 74 -6.08 -12.51 -7.69
C ALA A 74 -7.25 -12.78 -6.74
N LEU A 75 -8.06 -11.76 -6.51
CA LEU A 75 -9.32 -11.92 -5.81
C LEU A 75 -10.34 -12.21 -6.89
N GLY A 76 -10.87 -13.44 -6.98
CA GLY A 76 -11.88 -13.84 -7.98
C GLY A 76 -13.19 -13.02 -7.89
N ASP A 77 -14.36 -13.66 -7.77
CA ASP A 77 -15.67 -12.96 -7.62
C ASP A 77 -15.84 -12.11 -6.33
N ALA A 78 -14.75 -11.79 -5.63
CA ALA A 78 -14.79 -10.89 -4.48
C ALA A 78 -15.27 -9.49 -4.90
N ASP A 79 -15.78 -8.71 -3.94
CA ASP A 79 -16.30 -7.35 -4.12
C ASP A 79 -15.21 -6.35 -4.55
N LEU A 80 -14.77 -6.45 -5.81
CA LEU A 80 -13.82 -5.57 -6.47
C LEU A 80 -14.28 -4.12 -6.37
N HIS A 81 -15.60 -3.91 -6.45
CA HIS A 81 -16.21 -2.61 -6.29
C HIS A 81 -15.97 -2.04 -4.89
N GLY A 82 -16.30 -2.79 -3.84
CA GLY A 82 -16.03 -2.41 -2.46
C GLY A 82 -14.55 -2.17 -2.18
N MET A 83 -13.64 -2.96 -2.75
CA MET A 83 -12.21 -2.78 -2.58
C MET A 83 -11.67 -1.54 -3.29
N LEU A 84 -12.04 -1.30 -4.54
CA LEU A 84 -11.57 -0.14 -5.32
C LEU A 84 -12.20 1.18 -4.89
N THR A 85 -13.31 1.13 -4.13
CA THR A 85 -13.92 2.31 -3.51
C THR A 85 -13.39 2.56 -2.10
N GLY A 86 -13.28 1.50 -1.28
CA GLY A 86 -12.91 1.60 0.13
C GLY A 86 -11.42 1.71 0.40
N LEU A 87 -10.60 0.81 -0.17
CA LEU A 87 -9.16 0.75 0.13
C LEU A 87 -8.44 2.09 -0.14
N PRO A 88 -8.68 2.78 -1.27
CA PRO A 88 -7.97 4.03 -1.53
C PRO A 88 -8.19 5.10 -0.47
N ALA A 89 -9.42 5.25 0.03
CA ALA A 89 -9.73 6.23 1.08
C ALA A 89 -9.03 5.88 2.40
N VAL A 90 -9.07 4.59 2.78
CA VAL A 90 -8.49 4.08 4.03
C VAL A 90 -6.96 4.26 4.05
N PHE A 91 -6.28 3.87 2.98
CA PHE A 91 -4.82 3.98 2.92
C PHE A 91 -4.33 5.41 2.71
N SER A 92 -5.12 6.24 2.02
CA SER A 92 -4.85 7.68 1.95
C SER A 92 -4.91 8.32 3.35
N ALA A 93 -5.89 7.94 4.17
CA ALA A 93 -5.97 8.38 5.57
C ALA A 93 -4.79 7.88 6.42
N ALA A 94 -4.23 6.70 6.10
CA ALA A 94 -3.01 6.18 6.71
C ALA A 94 -1.71 6.85 6.18
N GLY A 95 -1.81 7.86 5.31
CA GLY A 95 -0.67 8.63 4.82
C GLY A 95 -0.01 8.07 3.56
N LEU A 96 -0.58 7.07 2.90
CA LEU A 96 -0.03 6.51 1.67
C LEU A 96 -0.60 7.19 0.43
N PHE A 97 0.24 7.41 -0.57
CA PHE A 97 -0.23 7.74 -1.92
C PHE A 97 -0.76 6.47 -2.60
N VAL A 98 -2.07 6.40 -2.85
CA VAL A 98 -2.69 5.23 -3.45
C VAL A 98 -2.63 5.32 -4.97
N VAL A 99 -2.02 4.31 -5.58
CA VAL A 99 -1.87 4.17 -7.03
C VAL A 99 -2.12 2.71 -7.42
N GLY A 100 -2.51 2.49 -8.66
CA GLY A 100 -2.75 1.16 -9.20
C GLY A 100 -3.45 1.26 -10.54
N PRO A 101 -3.27 0.30 -11.46
CA PRO A 101 -3.87 0.37 -12.80
C PRO A 101 -5.39 0.59 -12.75
N GLN A 102 -6.08 -0.15 -11.87
CA GLN A 102 -7.53 -0.07 -11.67
C GLN A 102 -7.95 1.25 -11.02
N VAL A 103 -7.15 1.77 -10.08
CA VAL A 103 -7.40 3.08 -9.43
C VAL A 103 -7.28 4.20 -10.45
N VAL A 104 -6.26 4.14 -11.30
CA VAL A 104 -6.04 5.14 -12.36
C VAL A 104 -7.09 5.02 -13.46
N ALA A 105 -7.50 3.82 -13.85
CA ALA A 105 -8.61 3.61 -14.78
C ALA A 105 -9.89 4.33 -14.32
N LEU A 106 -10.26 4.19 -13.04
CA LEU A 106 -11.43 4.88 -12.48
C LEU A 106 -11.25 6.40 -12.47
N TYR A 107 -10.03 6.89 -12.19
CA TYR A 107 -9.71 8.32 -12.28
C TYR A 107 -9.85 8.85 -13.72
N LEU A 108 -9.38 8.10 -14.72
CA LEU A 108 -9.50 8.47 -16.14
C LEU A 108 -10.95 8.61 -16.58
N MET A 109 -11.84 7.73 -16.10
CA MET A 109 -13.28 7.84 -16.34
C MET A 109 -13.81 9.18 -15.81
N GLU A 110 -13.51 9.51 -14.55
CA GLU A 110 -13.92 10.79 -13.94
C GLU A 110 -13.40 12.00 -14.71
N GLN A 111 -12.13 11.98 -15.14
CA GLN A 111 -11.54 13.05 -15.94
C GLN A 111 -12.22 13.21 -17.30
N SER A 112 -12.73 12.12 -17.88
CA SER A 112 -13.50 12.14 -19.12
C SER A 112 -14.99 12.50 -18.95
N GLY A 113 -15.43 12.80 -17.72
CA GLY A 113 -16.82 13.11 -17.39
C GLY A 113 -17.73 11.88 -17.29
N GLN A 114 -17.16 10.68 -17.25
CA GLN A 114 -17.88 9.43 -17.05
C GLN A 114 -17.94 9.07 -15.57
N PRO A 115 -19.03 8.43 -15.09
CA PRO A 115 -19.07 7.90 -13.74
C PRO A 115 -18.01 6.81 -13.56
N ARG A 116 -17.51 6.64 -12.33
CA ARG A 116 -16.66 5.50 -11.98
C ARG A 116 -17.44 4.20 -12.16
N ASP A 117 -16.99 3.37 -13.09
CA ASP A 117 -17.58 2.08 -13.40
C ASP A 117 -16.49 1.01 -13.41
N VAL A 118 -16.61 0.05 -12.48
CA VAL A 118 -15.64 -1.04 -12.34
C VAL A 118 -15.68 -1.97 -13.54
N ASP A 119 -16.85 -2.18 -14.13
CA ASP A 119 -17.03 -3.05 -15.31
C ASP A 119 -16.39 -2.44 -16.57
N ALA A 120 -16.15 -1.12 -16.56
CA ALA A 120 -15.48 -0.41 -17.64
C ALA A 120 -13.95 -0.43 -17.54
N ILE A 121 -13.36 -0.88 -16.42
CA ILE A 121 -11.90 -0.91 -16.20
C ILE A 121 -11.12 -1.59 -17.33
N PRO A 122 -11.57 -2.74 -17.91
CA PRO A 122 -10.84 -3.38 -19.01
C PRO A 122 -10.59 -2.46 -20.21
N ARG A 123 -11.45 -1.46 -20.47
CA ARG A 123 -11.27 -0.49 -21.57
C ARG A 123 -10.14 0.49 -21.33
N TYR A 124 -9.77 0.71 -20.07
CA TYR A 124 -8.75 1.65 -19.63
C TYR A 124 -7.49 0.94 -19.11
N ARG A 125 -7.39 -0.39 -19.25
CA ARG A 125 -6.35 -1.23 -18.64
C ARG A 125 -4.94 -0.76 -19.01
N ASP A 126 -4.66 -0.61 -20.29
CA ASP A 126 -3.32 -0.27 -20.80
C ASP A 126 -2.92 1.15 -20.38
N GLU A 127 -3.82 2.12 -20.54
CA GLU A 127 -3.57 3.52 -20.15
C GLU A 127 -3.42 3.66 -18.63
N GLY A 128 -4.29 2.97 -17.88
CA GLY A 128 -4.23 2.89 -16.42
C GLY A 128 -2.92 2.29 -15.93
N GLN A 129 -2.42 1.23 -16.58
CA GLN A 129 -1.14 0.61 -16.26
C GLN A 129 0.02 1.59 -16.50
N ILE A 130 0.12 2.19 -17.69
CA ILE A 130 1.20 3.13 -18.04
C ILE A 130 1.25 4.28 -17.01
N MET A 131 0.11 4.89 -16.72
CA MET A 131 0.04 6.00 -15.78
C MET A 131 0.30 5.58 -14.33
N ALA A 132 -0.14 4.39 -13.90
CA ALA A 132 0.16 3.86 -12.58
C ALA A 132 1.67 3.66 -12.40
N ASP A 133 2.35 3.17 -13.44
CA ASP A 133 3.79 2.93 -13.46
C ASP A 133 4.58 4.25 -13.36
N GLU A 134 4.17 5.28 -14.10
CA GLU A 134 4.76 6.63 -13.99
C GLU A 134 4.57 7.24 -12.58
N LEU A 135 3.39 7.03 -11.99
CA LEU A 135 3.05 7.56 -10.66
C LEU A 135 3.83 6.85 -9.54
N ILE A 136 4.01 5.53 -9.61
CA ILE A 136 4.82 4.80 -8.62
C ILE A 136 6.31 5.12 -8.77
N GLU A 137 6.83 5.25 -9.99
CA GLU A 137 8.20 5.74 -10.23
C GLU A 137 8.43 7.13 -9.65
N ARG A 138 7.42 8.01 -9.75
CA ARG A 138 7.45 9.31 -9.10
C ARG A 138 7.51 9.19 -7.58
N CYS A 139 6.71 8.29 -6.97
CA CYS A 139 6.77 8.04 -5.53
C CYS A 139 8.17 7.57 -5.08
N HIS A 140 8.79 6.68 -5.86
CA HIS A 140 10.16 6.23 -5.61
C HIS A 140 11.18 7.38 -5.64
N ARG A 141 11.10 8.26 -6.65
CA ARG A 141 12.00 9.43 -6.77
C ARG A 141 11.80 10.44 -5.66
N GLU A 142 10.56 10.68 -5.26
CA GLU A 142 10.20 11.64 -4.21
C GLU A 142 10.34 11.07 -2.79
N ARG A 143 10.67 9.78 -2.66
CA ARG A 143 10.67 9.03 -1.37
C ARG A 143 9.33 9.19 -0.64
N ARG A 144 8.25 9.10 -1.40
CA ARG A 144 6.89 9.18 -0.89
C ARG A 144 6.34 7.78 -0.68
N SER A 145 5.78 7.53 0.49
CA SER A 145 5.14 6.27 0.84
C SER A 145 3.89 6.08 0.00
N SER A 146 3.66 4.85 -0.46
CA SER A 146 2.60 4.55 -1.41
C SER A 146 1.95 3.20 -1.16
N LEU A 147 0.71 3.07 -1.60
CA LEU A 147 0.05 1.80 -1.85
C LEU A 147 0.03 1.57 -3.35
N TYR A 148 0.58 0.46 -3.83
CA TYR A 148 0.33 -0.05 -5.17
C TYR A 148 -0.75 -1.13 -5.11
N LEU A 149 -1.93 -0.83 -5.65
CA LEU A 149 -3.08 -1.72 -5.66
C LEU A 149 -3.24 -2.36 -7.05
N HIS A 150 -2.96 -3.65 -7.12
CA HIS A 150 -3.18 -4.47 -8.31
C HIS A 150 -4.09 -5.63 -7.92
N ILE A 151 -5.35 -5.59 -8.37
CA ILE A 151 -6.29 -6.69 -8.17
C ILE A 151 -6.59 -7.26 -9.56
N ASP A 152 -6.05 -8.45 -9.85
CA ASP A 152 -6.30 -9.08 -11.15
C ASP A 152 -7.75 -9.56 -11.20
N VAL A 153 -8.43 -9.24 -12.32
CA VAL A 153 -9.82 -9.62 -12.60
C VAL A 153 -9.87 -10.86 -13.49
N ASP A 154 -8.79 -11.15 -14.23
CA ASP A 154 -8.76 -12.17 -15.28
C ASP A 154 -7.77 -13.31 -15.00
N ASP A 155 -7.24 -13.41 -13.78
CA ASP A 155 -6.37 -14.53 -13.30
C ASP A 155 -5.16 -14.83 -14.21
N THR A 156 -4.70 -13.86 -15.01
CA THR A 156 -3.78 -14.09 -16.13
C THR A 156 -2.44 -13.35 -16.03
N ALA A 157 -2.22 -12.46 -15.07
CA ALA A 157 -0.92 -11.81 -14.95
C ALA A 157 -0.57 -11.26 -13.54
N THR A 158 -0.30 -12.13 -12.58
CA THR A 158 0.23 -11.73 -11.25
C THR A 158 1.72 -11.36 -11.25
N ASP A 159 2.50 -11.67 -12.30
CA ASP A 159 3.96 -11.53 -12.29
C ASP A 159 4.48 -10.10 -12.56
N GLY A 160 3.62 -9.17 -12.99
CA GLY A 160 4.01 -7.80 -13.37
C GLY A 160 4.05 -6.79 -12.22
N ALA A 161 3.08 -6.85 -11.30
CA ALA A 161 2.88 -5.83 -10.26
C ALA A 161 4.08 -5.72 -9.30
N LEU A 162 4.68 -6.87 -8.95
CA LEU A 162 5.85 -6.92 -8.07
C LEU A 162 7.10 -6.32 -8.76
N ASN A 163 7.30 -6.57 -10.05
CA ASN A 163 8.46 -6.04 -10.79
C ASN A 163 8.44 -4.51 -10.93
N VAL A 164 7.25 -3.91 -10.95
CA VAL A 164 7.08 -2.45 -11.03
C VAL A 164 7.16 -1.79 -9.65
N ALA A 165 6.42 -2.33 -8.67
CA ALA A 165 6.39 -1.76 -7.32
C ALA A 165 7.67 -2.07 -6.51
N VAL A 166 8.44 -3.08 -6.94
CA VAL A 166 9.74 -3.43 -6.38
C VAL A 166 10.74 -3.55 -7.52
N PRO A 167 11.45 -2.45 -7.87
CA PRO A 167 12.50 -2.54 -8.85
C PRO A 167 13.52 -3.60 -8.42
N ARG A 168 13.98 -4.41 -9.39
CA ARG A 168 15.00 -5.46 -9.18
C ARG A 168 16.27 -4.94 -8.46
N ASN A 169 16.52 -3.64 -8.58
CA ASN A 169 17.52 -2.92 -7.80
C ASN A 169 16.85 -2.25 -6.60
N ARG A 170 16.97 -2.87 -5.42
CA ARG A 170 16.45 -2.36 -4.14
C ARG A 170 16.68 -0.84 -4.02
N ILE A 171 15.60 -0.08 -3.89
CA ILE A 171 15.65 1.37 -3.79
C ILE A 171 16.24 1.74 -2.42
N PRO A 172 17.32 2.57 -2.36
CA PRO A 172 17.84 3.05 -1.10
C PRO A 172 16.76 3.80 -0.30
N GLY A 173 16.55 3.40 0.96
CA GLY A 173 15.52 3.98 1.81
C GLY A 173 14.09 3.51 1.51
N ALA A 174 13.89 2.42 0.77
CA ALA A 174 12.55 1.84 0.61
C ALA A 174 12.35 0.65 1.55
N LEU A 175 11.33 0.74 2.41
CA LEU A 175 10.70 -0.43 3.03
C LEU A 175 9.57 -0.87 2.11
N VAL A 176 9.64 -2.09 1.60
CA VAL A 176 8.57 -2.67 0.80
C VAL A 176 7.82 -3.69 1.63
N VAL A 177 6.50 -3.62 1.63
CA VAL A 177 5.62 -4.65 2.18
C VAL A 177 4.75 -5.18 1.06
N TYR A 178 4.61 -6.50 0.96
CA TYR A 178 3.90 -7.17 -0.12
C TYR A 178 2.88 -8.18 0.41
N ARG A 179 1.72 -8.19 -0.23
CA ARG A 179 0.63 -9.15 -0.09
C ARG A 179 0.23 -9.66 -1.47
N ASP A 180 0.23 -10.98 -1.65
CA ASP A 180 -0.34 -11.71 -2.78
C ASP A 180 -1.62 -12.48 -2.44
N GLU A 181 -1.96 -12.54 -1.15
CA GLU A 181 -3.12 -13.25 -0.63
C GLU A 181 -4.02 -12.33 0.17
N ALA A 182 -5.32 -12.67 0.23
CA ALA A 182 -6.26 -12.01 1.13
C ALA A 182 -5.85 -12.21 2.61
N PRO A 183 -6.22 -11.27 3.52
CA PRO A 183 -5.84 -11.35 4.92
C PRO A 183 -6.74 -12.35 5.69
N VAL A 184 -6.55 -13.64 5.43
CA VAL A 184 -7.18 -14.75 6.17
C VAL A 184 -6.28 -15.24 7.31
N GLN A 185 -6.85 -16.00 8.25
CA GLN A 185 -6.07 -16.57 9.36
C GLN A 185 -4.91 -17.41 8.82
N GLY A 186 -3.69 -17.06 9.21
CA GLY A 186 -2.47 -17.75 8.77
C GLY A 186 -1.80 -17.15 7.53
N SER A 187 -2.44 -16.22 6.81
CA SER A 187 -1.77 -15.52 5.70
C SER A 187 -0.72 -14.56 6.22
N LEU A 188 0.36 -14.42 5.47
CA LEU A 188 1.54 -13.66 5.88
C LEU A 188 1.69 -12.41 5.00
N MET A 189 2.22 -11.34 5.60
CA MET A 189 2.81 -10.25 4.83
C MET A 189 4.29 -10.56 4.61
N HIS A 190 4.81 -10.09 3.49
CA HIS A 190 6.23 -10.14 3.17
C HIS A 190 6.81 -8.74 3.32
N ALA A 191 7.97 -8.60 3.98
CA ALA A 191 8.63 -7.30 4.13
C ALA A 191 10.09 -7.34 3.68
N MET A 192 10.51 -6.31 2.94
CA MET A 192 11.88 -6.13 2.48
C MET A 192 12.42 -4.77 2.93
N PRO A 193 13.54 -4.74 3.70
CA PRO A 193 14.05 -3.50 4.23
C PRO A 193 14.89 -2.79 3.19
N PRO A 194 15.20 -1.50 3.44
CA PRO A 194 16.28 -0.85 2.75
C PRO A 194 17.57 -1.70 2.83
N PRO A 195 18.36 -1.79 1.74
CA PRO A 195 19.64 -2.49 1.74
C PRO A 195 20.53 -2.07 2.92
N GLY A 196 21.20 -3.04 3.56
CA GLY A 196 22.10 -2.79 4.69
C GLY A 196 21.41 -2.69 6.06
N THR A 197 20.11 -2.93 6.14
CA THR A 197 19.37 -2.98 7.42
C THR A 197 19.32 -4.40 7.98
N ASP A 198 19.59 -4.55 9.28
CA ASP A 198 19.39 -5.80 10.00
C ASP A 198 17.91 -6.00 10.38
N TRP A 199 17.27 -7.05 9.86
CA TRP A 199 15.88 -7.39 10.16
C TRP A 199 15.67 -8.80 10.72
N PRO A 200 14.61 -9.01 11.53
CA PRO A 200 14.32 -10.32 12.05
C PRO A 200 13.88 -11.25 10.92
N ALA A 201 14.56 -12.39 10.79
CA ALA A 201 14.36 -13.39 9.73
C ALA A 201 12.90 -13.85 9.54
N ARG A 202 12.07 -13.81 10.60
CA ARG A 202 10.65 -14.20 10.55
C ARG A 202 9.78 -13.32 9.63
N LEU A 203 10.21 -12.10 9.33
CA LEU A 203 9.52 -11.17 8.41
C LEU A 203 10.17 -11.14 7.01
N LEU A 204 11.35 -11.73 6.89
CA LEU A 204 12.10 -11.91 5.65
C LEU A 204 11.73 -13.29 5.06
N LYS A 205 10.56 -13.42 4.45
CA LYS A 205 10.25 -14.56 3.59
C LYS A 205 9.75 -14.05 2.24
N GLY A 206 10.07 -14.79 1.17
CA GLY A 206 9.29 -14.84 -0.07
C GLY A 206 9.43 -13.68 -1.05
N ILE A 207 10.61 -13.48 -1.66
CA ILE A 207 10.78 -12.98 -3.06
C ILE A 207 11.97 -13.68 -3.74
N SER A 208 12.95 -14.18 -2.96
CA SER A 208 14.17 -14.85 -3.46
C SER A 208 13.95 -16.13 -4.30
N GLU A 209 12.73 -16.65 -4.40
CA GLU A 209 12.42 -17.85 -5.19
C GLU A 209 11.66 -17.54 -6.50
N ARG A 210 11.35 -16.26 -6.79
CA ARG A 210 10.63 -15.83 -8.00
C ARG A 210 11.39 -14.81 -8.87
N THR A 211 12.67 -14.55 -8.57
CA THR A 211 13.59 -13.78 -9.43
C THR A 211 14.45 -14.68 -10.30
#